data_AF-A0AAD6VFV0-F1
#
_entry.id   AF-A0AAD6VFV0-F1
#
_cell.length_a   1.000
_cell.length_b   1.000
_cell.length_c   1.000
_cell.angle_alpha   90.00
_cell.angle_beta   90.00
_cell.angle_gamma   90.00
#
_symmetry.space_group_name_H-M   'P 1'
#
loop_
_entity.id
_entity.type
_entity.pdbx_description
1 polymer ?
#
loop_
_entity_poly.entity_id
_entity_poly.type
_entity_poly.pdbx_seq_one_letter_code
_entity_poly.pdbx_strand_id
1 'polypeptide(L)'
;YTAYSQPPASTPYSAKYFQQLTFHDASSQCYPTIYPCGTIGAWCFAEVLPRDTDTLISPGESIPNIADITPILASMKDAFSAGSCSVLVTLHVGSYKLDRIYHFRKLELIRQVNNHHDAVQSAREMVWHISSNALLSGQELKLFLLSSILTPISGFGISSFPLWKLSCLLNEAWLHEDVLNALAEMLYF
;
A
#
# COMPACT_ATOMS: atom_id res chain seq x y z
N TYR A 1 2.13 -22.61 7.74
CA TYR A 1 1.34 -21.37 7.57
C TYR A 1 2.19 -20.19 7.11
N THR A 2 3.08 -19.60 7.92
CA THR A 2 3.78 -18.35 7.57
C THR A 2 4.56 -18.41 6.25
N ALA A 3 5.38 -19.44 6.03
CA ALA A 3 6.10 -19.61 4.75
C ALA A 3 5.17 -19.83 3.54
N TYR A 4 3.94 -20.29 3.79
CA TYR A 4 2.95 -20.54 2.75
C TYR A 4 2.18 -19.27 2.37
N SER A 5 1.69 -18.52 3.38
CA SER A 5 0.90 -17.32 3.17
C SER A 5 1.73 -16.08 2.83
N GLN A 6 3.02 -16.04 3.17
CA GLN A 6 3.85 -14.88 2.86
C GLN A 6 4.17 -14.82 1.35
N PRO A 7 3.89 -13.69 0.67
CA PRO A 7 4.30 -13.49 -0.70
C PRO A 7 5.83 -13.36 -0.80
N PRO A 8 6.45 -13.76 -1.92
CA PRO A 8 7.87 -13.52 -2.16
C PRO A 8 8.23 -12.03 -2.02
N ALA A 9 9.43 -11.75 -1.52
CA ALA A 9 9.87 -10.37 -1.30
C ALA A 9 10.08 -9.56 -2.60
N SER A 10 10.20 -10.24 -3.74
CA SER A 10 10.25 -9.62 -5.07
C SER A 10 8.86 -9.32 -5.65
N THR A 11 7.78 -9.79 -5.01
CA THR A 11 6.42 -9.60 -5.50
C THR A 11 5.99 -8.14 -5.29
N PRO A 12 5.38 -7.49 -6.31
CA PRO A 12 4.75 -6.19 -6.15
C PRO A 12 3.78 -6.16 -4.97
N TYR A 13 3.76 -5.04 -4.23
CA TYR A 13 2.95 -4.85 -3.02
C TYR A 13 3.32 -5.77 -1.83
N SER A 14 4.44 -6.49 -1.89
CA SER A 14 5.00 -7.13 -0.69
C SER A 14 5.51 -6.10 0.32
N ALA A 15 5.80 -6.54 1.55
CA ALA A 15 6.39 -5.66 2.56
C ALA A 15 7.72 -5.04 2.10
N LYS A 16 8.57 -5.82 1.43
CA LYS A 16 9.85 -5.33 0.88
C LYS A 16 9.62 -4.31 -0.25
N TYR A 17 8.62 -4.52 -1.09
CA TYR A 17 8.24 -3.55 -2.11
C TYR A 17 7.90 -2.19 -1.47
N PHE A 18 7.08 -2.15 -0.42
CA PHE A 18 6.74 -0.88 0.24
C PHE A 18 7.91 -0.21 0.97
N GLN A 19 8.84 -0.98 1.52
CA GLN A 19 10.08 -0.44 2.11
C GLN A 19 10.97 0.27 1.07
N GLN A 20 10.92 -0.17 -0.18
CA GLN A 20 11.73 0.35 -1.28
C GLN A 20 10.97 1.32 -2.18
N LEU A 21 9.67 1.56 -1.91
CA LEU A 21 8.82 2.38 -2.74
C LEU A 21 9.23 3.85 -2.65
N THR A 22 9.64 4.43 -3.77
CA THR A 22 10.07 5.83 -3.85
C THR A 22 8.92 6.79 -4.16
N PHE A 23 9.14 8.09 -3.98
CA PHE A 23 8.19 9.12 -4.41
C PHE A 23 7.94 9.09 -5.94
N HIS A 24 8.98 8.82 -6.72
CA HIS A 24 8.85 8.61 -8.17
C HIS A 24 7.93 7.42 -8.50
N ASP A 25 8.11 6.30 -7.82
CA ASP A 25 7.32 5.10 -8.04
C ASP A 25 5.86 5.30 -7.61
N ALA A 26 5.64 5.91 -6.44
CA ALA A 26 4.31 6.20 -5.93
C ALA A 26 3.51 7.10 -6.89
N SER A 27 4.16 8.10 -7.50
CA SER A 27 3.53 9.04 -8.44
C SER A 27 3.27 8.47 -9.84
N SER A 28 4.07 7.50 -10.30
CA SER A 28 3.98 6.96 -11.66
C SER A 28 3.18 5.66 -11.78
N GLN A 29 3.06 4.88 -10.71
CA GLN A 29 2.46 3.54 -10.78
C GLN A 29 0.94 3.55 -10.64
N CYS A 30 0.26 2.64 -11.37
CA CYS A 30 -1.17 2.38 -11.19
C CYS A 30 -1.39 1.58 -9.88
N TYR A 31 -1.85 2.27 -8.85
CA TYR A 31 -2.15 1.65 -7.56
C TYR A 31 -3.54 1.00 -7.59
N PRO A 32 -3.75 -0.16 -6.93
CA PRO A 32 -5.05 -0.83 -6.92
C PRO A 32 -6.14 0.08 -6.35
N THR A 33 -7.34 0.00 -6.94
CA THR A 33 -8.51 0.66 -6.37
C THR A 33 -9.02 -0.18 -5.20
N ILE A 34 -9.19 0.42 -4.02
CA ILE A 34 -9.73 -0.27 -2.86
C ILE A 34 -11.24 -0.07 -2.85
N TYR A 35 -12.00 -1.17 -2.79
CA TYR A 35 -13.45 -1.10 -2.66
C TYR A 35 -13.85 -0.44 -1.33
N PRO A 36 -15.05 0.18 -1.26
CA PRO A 36 -15.63 0.63 0.00
C PRO A 36 -15.76 -0.52 1.02
N CYS A 37 -15.76 -0.19 2.30
CA CYS A 37 -16.08 -1.15 3.36
C CYS A 37 -17.51 -1.71 3.18
N GLY A 38 -17.72 -2.98 3.56
CA GLY A 38 -18.99 -3.69 3.42
C GLY A 38 -19.20 -4.35 2.05
N THR A 39 -18.14 -4.46 1.24
CA THR A 39 -18.24 -5.06 -0.10
C THR A 39 -18.24 -6.58 -0.05
N ILE A 40 -17.58 -7.21 0.94
CA ILE A 40 -17.64 -8.67 1.12
C ILE A 40 -18.99 -9.05 1.76
N GLY A 41 -19.85 -9.72 1.00
CA GLY A 41 -21.16 -10.19 1.48
C GLY A 41 -21.11 -11.57 2.14
N ALA A 42 -20.25 -12.46 1.63
CA ALA A 42 -20.06 -13.80 2.17
C ALA A 42 -18.68 -14.33 1.80
N TRP A 43 -18.16 -15.27 2.59
CA TRP A 43 -16.91 -15.96 2.28
C TRP A 43 -16.85 -17.35 2.94
N CYS A 44 -16.07 -18.26 2.35
CA CYS A 44 -15.74 -19.54 2.95
C CYS A 44 -14.34 -20.01 2.53
N PHE A 45 -13.67 -20.75 3.40
CA PHE A 45 -12.37 -21.34 3.07
C PHE A 45 -12.54 -22.53 2.14
N ALA A 46 -11.56 -22.72 1.26
CA ALA A 46 -11.57 -23.77 0.26
C ALA A 46 -10.19 -24.40 0.09
N GLU A 47 -10.18 -25.67 -0.33
CA GLU A 47 -8.98 -26.42 -0.72
C GLU A 47 -8.64 -26.25 -2.21
N VAL A 48 -9.28 -25.30 -2.89
CA VAL A 48 -9.11 -25.08 -4.33
C VAL A 48 -7.69 -24.67 -4.62
N LEU A 49 -7.03 -25.44 -5.50
CA LEU A 49 -5.70 -25.13 -6.01
C LEU A 49 -5.72 -23.73 -6.67
N PRO A 50 -4.92 -22.78 -6.16
CA PRO A 50 -4.90 -21.42 -6.67
C PRO A 50 -4.35 -21.40 -8.09
N ARG A 51 -4.95 -20.60 -8.97
CA ARG A 51 -4.30 -20.17 -10.20
C ARG A 51 -3.25 -19.11 -9.88
N ASP A 52 -2.31 -18.87 -10.77
CA ASP A 52 -1.30 -17.82 -10.57
C ASP A 52 -1.95 -16.45 -10.30
N THR A 53 -3.06 -16.15 -10.99
CA THR A 53 -3.89 -14.94 -10.80
C THR A 53 -4.49 -14.80 -9.40
N ASP A 54 -4.65 -15.91 -8.69
CA ASP A 54 -5.25 -15.94 -7.36
C ASP A 54 -4.19 -15.66 -6.28
N THR A 55 -2.90 -15.64 -6.65
CA THR A 55 -1.76 -15.39 -5.75
C THR A 55 -1.18 -13.99 -5.87
N LEU A 56 -1.47 -13.26 -6.95
CA LEU A 56 -0.93 -11.94 -7.29
C LEU A 56 -2.04 -10.89 -7.47
N ILE A 57 -1.72 -9.63 -7.21
CA ILE A 57 -2.60 -8.50 -7.58
C ILE A 57 -2.25 -8.07 -9.01
N SER A 58 -3.24 -8.09 -9.90
CA SER A 58 -3.04 -7.71 -11.30
C SER A 58 -3.02 -6.18 -11.46
N PRO A 59 -2.35 -5.64 -12.50
CA PRO A 59 -2.43 -4.21 -12.82
C PRO A 59 -3.88 -3.76 -13.00
N GLY A 60 -4.28 -2.69 -12.31
CA GLY A 60 -5.66 -2.17 -12.37
C GLY A 60 -6.70 -3.00 -11.64
N GLU A 61 -6.30 -4.08 -10.94
CA GLU A 61 -7.23 -4.86 -10.12
C GLU A 61 -7.82 -4.02 -9.00
N SER A 62 -9.14 -4.13 -8.80
CA SER A 62 -9.81 -3.58 -7.62
C SER A 62 -9.82 -4.62 -6.51
N ILE A 63 -9.45 -4.21 -5.30
CA ILE A 63 -9.24 -5.10 -4.16
C ILE A 63 -10.18 -4.77 -2.99
N PRO A 64 -10.53 -5.75 -2.13
CA PRO A 64 -11.34 -5.50 -0.95
C PRO A 64 -10.69 -4.56 0.08
N ASN A 65 -11.53 -3.93 0.89
CA ASN A 65 -11.12 -3.11 2.02
C ASN A 65 -10.55 -3.96 3.17
N ILE A 66 -9.61 -3.40 3.94
CA ILE A 66 -9.02 -4.06 5.11
C ILE A 66 -10.06 -4.48 6.16
N ALA A 67 -11.08 -3.67 6.38
CA ALA A 67 -12.13 -3.97 7.35
C ALA A 67 -12.87 -5.27 6.99
N ASP A 68 -13.11 -5.50 5.70
CA ASP A 68 -13.82 -6.67 5.19
C ASP A 68 -12.97 -7.95 5.25
N ILE A 69 -11.65 -7.83 5.04
CA ILE A 69 -10.76 -9.00 5.02
C ILE A 69 -10.16 -9.34 6.39
N THR A 70 -10.18 -8.42 7.36
CA THR A 70 -9.66 -8.65 8.72
C THR A 70 -10.20 -9.95 9.36
N PRO A 71 -11.51 -10.25 9.30
CA PRO A 71 -12.05 -11.51 9.82
C PRO A 71 -11.46 -12.74 9.13
N ILE A 72 -11.26 -12.67 7.81
CA ILE A 72 -10.67 -13.76 7.01
C ILE A 72 -9.21 -13.96 7.44
N LEU A 73 -8.43 -12.88 7.48
CA LEU A 73 -7.02 -12.88 7.89
C LEU A 73 -6.81 -13.50 9.27
N ALA A 74 -7.71 -13.21 10.22
CA ALA A 74 -7.64 -13.73 11.59
C ALA A 74 -7.82 -15.26 11.63
N SER A 75 -8.63 -15.83 10.74
CA SER A 75 -8.95 -17.27 10.72
C SER A 75 -8.08 -18.09 9.76
N MET A 76 -7.24 -17.45 8.93
CA MET A 76 -6.44 -18.12 7.91
C MET A 76 -5.47 -19.18 8.45
N LYS A 77 -4.89 -18.97 9.64
CA LYS A 77 -3.96 -19.94 10.25
C LYS A 77 -4.66 -21.24 10.62
N ASP A 78 -5.86 -21.14 11.17
CA ASP A 78 -6.66 -22.29 11.58
C ASP A 78 -7.20 -23.01 10.35
N ALA A 79 -7.68 -22.26 9.36
CA ALA A 79 -8.11 -22.80 8.07
C ALA A 79 -6.98 -23.57 7.35
N PHE A 80 -5.76 -23.04 7.36
CA PHE A 80 -4.59 -23.74 6.82
C PHE A 80 -4.32 -25.06 7.55
N SER A 81 -4.45 -25.05 8.87
CA SER A 81 -4.26 -26.25 9.69
C SER A 81 -5.35 -27.30 9.41
N ALA A 82 -6.52 -26.87 8.95
CA ALA A 82 -7.62 -27.71 8.50
C ALA A 82 -7.52 -28.12 7.00
N GLY A 83 -6.42 -27.78 6.30
CA GLY A 83 -6.18 -28.18 4.91
C GLY A 83 -6.59 -27.14 3.85
N SER A 84 -7.24 -26.04 4.25
CA SER A 84 -7.63 -24.98 3.33
C SER A 84 -6.45 -24.11 2.90
N CYS A 85 -6.55 -23.57 1.70
CA CYS A 85 -5.41 -22.96 1.01
C CYS A 85 -5.81 -21.65 0.29
N SER A 86 -7.12 -21.45 0.11
CA SER A 86 -7.75 -20.29 -0.49
C SER A 86 -9.05 -19.93 0.23
N VAL A 87 -9.62 -18.78 -0.13
CA VAL A 87 -10.97 -18.34 0.28
C VAL A 87 -11.79 -18.03 -0.96
N LEU A 88 -13.03 -18.51 -1.00
CA LEU A 88 -14.04 -18.05 -1.94
C LEU A 88 -14.76 -16.87 -1.30
N VAL A 89 -14.84 -15.74 -2.01
CA VAL A 89 -15.42 -14.48 -1.55
C VAL A 89 -16.47 -14.02 -2.54
N THR A 90 -17.66 -13.70 -2.04
CA THR A 90 -18.72 -13.04 -2.81
C THR A 90 -18.70 -11.56 -2.51
N LEU A 91 -18.36 -10.76 -3.53
CA LEU A 91 -18.34 -9.31 -3.48
C LEU A 91 -19.66 -8.73 -3.98
N HIS A 92 -20.15 -7.68 -3.31
CA HIS A 92 -21.30 -6.88 -3.72
C HIS A 92 -20.82 -5.50 -4.21
N VAL A 93 -20.64 -5.36 -5.53
CA VAL A 93 -20.14 -4.12 -6.15
C VAL A 93 -21.29 -3.46 -6.90
N GLY A 94 -21.87 -2.42 -6.30
CA GLY A 94 -23.08 -1.78 -6.82
C GLY A 94 -24.25 -2.78 -6.88
N SER A 95 -24.84 -2.97 -8.06
CA SER A 95 -25.92 -3.94 -8.29
C SER A 95 -25.45 -5.37 -8.60
N TYR A 96 -24.13 -5.59 -8.68
CA TYR A 96 -23.57 -6.87 -9.13
C TYR A 96 -23.00 -7.70 -7.98
N LYS A 97 -23.13 -9.02 -8.10
CA LYS A 97 -22.42 -9.98 -7.27
C LYS A 97 -21.29 -10.62 -8.07
N LEU A 98 -20.11 -10.68 -7.46
CA LEU A 98 -18.91 -11.24 -8.08
C LEU A 98 -18.28 -12.26 -7.14
N ASP A 99 -18.17 -13.50 -7.59
CA ASP A 99 -17.40 -14.50 -6.87
C ASP A 99 -15.93 -14.44 -7.28
N ARG A 100 -15.06 -14.50 -6.28
CA ARG A 100 -13.60 -14.44 -6.42
C ARG A 100 -12.95 -15.46 -5.52
N ILE A 101 -11.88 -16.07 -6.00
CA ILE A 101 -11.02 -16.93 -5.19
C ILE A 101 -9.76 -16.15 -4.88
N TYR A 102 -9.42 -16.04 -3.60
CA TYR A 102 -8.17 -15.45 -3.16
C TYR A 102 -7.32 -16.52 -2.47
N HIS A 103 -6.11 -16.71 -2.96
CA HIS A 103 -5.11 -17.44 -2.22
C HIS A 103 -4.67 -16.65 -0.99
N PHE A 104 -4.20 -17.33 0.05
CA PHE A 104 -3.72 -16.70 1.28
C PHE A 104 -2.60 -15.68 1.04
N ARG A 105 -1.71 -15.93 0.06
CA ARG A 105 -0.70 -14.94 -0.38
C ARG A 105 -1.31 -13.65 -0.93
N LYS A 106 -2.40 -13.75 -1.68
CA LYS A 106 -3.05 -12.58 -2.25
C LYS A 106 -3.75 -11.75 -1.18
N LEU A 107 -4.39 -12.39 -0.20
CA LEU A 107 -4.93 -11.69 0.96
C LEU A 107 -3.85 -10.91 1.74
N GLU A 108 -2.66 -11.49 1.87
CA GLU A 108 -1.51 -10.82 2.47
C GLU A 108 -1.04 -9.60 1.65
N LEU A 109 -1.02 -9.69 0.32
CA LEU A 109 -0.75 -8.54 -0.54
C LEU A 109 -1.84 -7.47 -0.41
N ILE A 110 -3.12 -7.85 -0.41
CA ILE A 110 -4.25 -6.94 -0.23
C ILE A 110 -4.13 -6.20 1.11
N ARG A 111 -3.74 -6.90 2.18
CA ARG A 111 -3.43 -6.30 3.48
C ARG A 111 -2.33 -5.25 3.38
N GLN A 112 -1.22 -5.56 2.71
CA GLN A 112 -0.12 -4.61 2.52
C GLN A 112 -0.55 -3.37 1.73
N VAL A 113 -1.33 -3.54 0.66
CA VAL A 113 -1.87 -2.41 -0.11
C VAL A 113 -2.77 -1.54 0.76
N ASN A 114 -3.71 -2.12 1.49
CA ASN A 114 -4.58 -1.34 2.37
C ASN A 114 -3.77 -0.58 3.45
N ASN A 115 -2.81 -1.23 4.09
CA ASN A 115 -2.01 -0.62 5.16
C ASN A 115 -1.14 0.55 4.71
N HIS A 116 -0.78 0.62 3.42
CA HIS A 116 0.06 1.67 2.86
C HIS A 116 -0.70 2.63 1.93
N HIS A 117 -2.03 2.49 1.83
CA HIS A 117 -2.84 3.29 0.91
C HIS A 117 -2.65 4.79 1.14
N ASP A 118 -2.79 5.23 2.38
CA ASP A 118 -2.64 6.63 2.76
C ASP A 118 -1.23 7.14 2.47
N ALA A 119 -0.20 6.34 2.78
CA ALA A 119 1.18 6.71 2.53
C ALA A 119 1.47 6.93 1.04
N VAL A 120 0.94 6.07 0.17
CA VAL A 120 1.11 6.20 -1.28
C VAL A 120 0.32 7.40 -1.82
N GLN A 121 -0.90 7.61 -1.33
CA GLN A 121 -1.72 8.74 -1.75
C GLN A 121 -1.11 10.08 -1.33
N SER A 122 -0.67 10.19 -0.08
CA SER A 122 0.11 11.32 0.43
C SER A 122 1.37 11.60 -0.37
N ALA A 123 2.14 10.56 -0.73
CA ALA A 123 3.34 10.71 -1.53
C ALA A 123 3.04 11.25 -2.94
N ARG A 124 1.95 10.80 -3.57
CA ARG A 124 1.49 11.32 -4.87
C ARG A 124 1.12 12.79 -4.80
N GLU A 125 0.35 13.18 -3.80
CA GLU A 125 -0.07 14.56 -3.58
C GLU A 125 1.14 15.47 -3.36
N MET A 126 2.14 15.01 -2.61
CA MET A 126 3.38 15.73 -2.41
C MET A 126 4.17 15.93 -3.70
N VAL A 127 4.36 14.88 -4.50
CA VAL A 127 5.06 14.98 -5.80
C VAL A 127 4.32 15.95 -6.72
N TRP A 128 2.99 15.85 -6.78
CA TRP A 128 2.18 16.77 -7.56
C TRP A 128 2.36 18.22 -7.09
N HIS A 129 2.33 18.47 -5.78
CA HIS A 129 2.46 19.81 -5.21
C HIS A 129 3.85 20.42 -5.43
N ILE A 130 4.93 19.66 -5.19
CA ILE A 130 6.31 20.10 -5.43
C ILE A 130 6.52 20.42 -6.92
N SER A 131 6.00 19.57 -7.81
CA SER A 131 6.14 19.75 -9.25
C SER A 131 5.33 20.95 -9.76
N SER A 132 4.10 21.12 -9.26
CA SER A 132 3.19 22.18 -9.72
C SER A 132 3.63 23.57 -9.26
N ASN A 133 4.26 23.66 -8.09
CA ASN A 133 4.74 24.93 -7.51
C ASN A 133 6.24 25.17 -7.73
N ALA A 134 6.93 24.26 -8.43
CA ALA A 134 8.38 24.31 -8.67
C ALA A 134 9.21 24.53 -7.38
N LEU A 135 8.80 23.89 -6.26
CA LEU A 135 9.42 24.09 -4.95
C LEU A 135 10.85 23.54 -4.89
N LEU A 136 11.12 22.46 -5.64
CA LEU A 136 12.45 21.86 -5.77
C LEU A 136 12.87 21.87 -7.23
N SER A 137 14.17 21.98 -7.49
CA SER A 137 14.72 21.93 -8.84
C SER A 137 16.01 21.12 -8.94
N GLY A 138 16.38 20.71 -10.15
CA GLY A 138 17.66 20.06 -10.43
C GLY A 138 17.92 18.80 -9.59
N GLN A 139 19.02 18.82 -8.83
CA GLN A 139 19.50 17.68 -8.06
C GLN A 139 18.62 17.37 -6.84
N GLU A 140 18.02 18.39 -6.24
CA GLU A 140 17.20 18.29 -5.02
C GLU A 140 15.91 17.53 -5.31
N LEU A 141 15.24 17.90 -6.41
CA LEU A 141 14.07 17.19 -6.90
C LEU A 141 14.41 15.73 -7.22
N LYS A 142 15.57 15.48 -7.85
CA LYS A 142 16.00 14.11 -8.17
C LYS A 142 16.21 13.27 -6.90
N LEU A 143 16.86 13.82 -5.88
CA LEU A 143 17.07 13.13 -4.61
C LEU A 143 15.75 12.86 -3.90
N PHE A 144 14.87 13.86 -3.80
CA PHE A 144 13.53 13.70 -3.25
C PHE A 144 12.74 12.57 -3.95
N LEU A 145 12.71 12.58 -5.29
CA LEU A 145 11.98 11.58 -6.07
C LEU A 145 12.52 10.15 -5.86
N LEU A 146 13.82 10.00 -5.58
CA LEU A 146 14.47 8.71 -5.34
C LEU A 146 14.41 8.27 -3.87
N SER A 147 14.02 9.14 -2.94
CA SER A 147 13.84 8.77 -1.53
C SER A 147 12.66 7.81 -1.35
N SER A 148 12.83 6.83 -0.47
CA SER A 148 11.73 5.95 -0.06
C SER A 148 10.70 6.73 0.75
N ILE A 149 9.42 6.51 0.47
CA ILE A 149 8.32 7.22 1.15
C ILE A 149 8.24 6.89 2.65
N LEU A 150 8.78 5.73 3.05
CA LEU A 150 8.81 5.26 4.44
C LEU A 150 10.10 5.63 5.17
N THR A 151 11.08 6.26 4.51
CA THR A 151 12.30 6.73 5.19
C THR A 151 11.90 7.72 6.29
N PRO A 152 12.49 7.63 7.50
CA PRO A 152 12.27 8.63 8.54
C PRO A 152 12.88 9.98 8.16
N ILE A 153 12.27 11.07 8.62
CA ILE A 153 12.85 12.41 8.49
C ILE A 153 14.09 12.49 9.41
N SER A 154 15.26 12.71 8.80
CA SER A 154 16.50 13.04 9.51
C SER A 154 16.30 14.36 10.25
N GLY A 155 16.45 14.37 11.59
CA GLY A 155 16.23 15.56 12.43
C GLY A 155 15.29 15.30 13.62
N PHE A 156 14.33 14.39 13.46
CA PHE A 156 13.44 13.94 14.54
C PHE A 156 14.07 12.78 15.33
N GLY A 157 15.10 13.05 16.13
CA GLY A 157 15.88 12.02 16.83
C GLY A 157 15.12 11.14 17.83
N ILE A 158 13.89 11.51 18.20
CA ILE A 158 13.06 10.78 19.19
C ILE A 158 11.91 10.01 18.50
N SER A 159 11.46 10.44 17.32
CA SER A 159 10.33 9.83 16.61
C SER A 159 10.73 9.46 15.19
N SER A 160 10.60 8.18 14.85
CA SER A 160 10.71 7.69 13.47
C SER A 160 9.48 8.16 12.66
N PHE A 161 9.46 9.44 12.30
CA PHE A 161 8.36 10.04 11.55
C PHE A 161 8.61 9.84 10.04
N PRO A 162 7.78 9.05 9.34
CA PRO A 162 8.04 8.72 7.94
C PRO A 162 7.76 9.91 7.01
N LEU A 163 8.52 9.99 5.92
CA LEU A 163 8.51 11.13 5.00
C LEU A 163 7.15 11.45 4.37
N TRP A 164 6.38 10.43 3.99
CA TRP A 164 5.07 10.65 3.36
C TRP A 164 4.13 11.51 4.21
N LYS A 165 4.30 11.54 5.54
CA LYS A 165 3.47 12.35 6.45
C LYS A 165 3.76 13.84 6.37
N LEU A 166 4.82 14.28 5.70
CA LEU A 166 5.00 15.69 5.35
C LEU A 166 3.84 16.21 4.48
N SER A 167 3.07 15.33 3.84
CA SER A 167 1.86 15.73 3.11
C SER A 167 0.79 16.38 4.01
N CYS A 168 0.74 16.02 5.31
CA CYS A 168 -0.20 16.61 6.26
C CYS A 168 0.02 18.11 6.43
N LEU A 169 1.23 18.58 6.12
CA LEU A 169 1.59 19.98 6.19
C LEU A 169 0.97 20.75 5.01
N LEU A 170 0.77 20.18 3.82
CA LEU A 170 0.47 20.90 2.55
C LEU A 170 -0.70 21.92 2.56
N ASN A 171 -1.56 21.93 3.58
CA ASN A 171 -2.71 22.84 3.70
C ASN A 171 -2.52 24.01 4.70
N GLU A 172 -1.36 24.19 5.35
CA GLU A 172 -1.15 25.34 6.26
C GLU A 172 -0.46 26.53 5.58
N ALA A 173 -0.71 27.74 6.10
CA ALA A 173 -0.40 29.01 5.43
C ALA A 173 1.10 29.41 5.41
N TRP A 174 1.96 28.76 6.21
CA TRP A 174 3.37 29.13 6.41
C TRP A 174 4.36 28.03 5.98
N LEU A 175 3.89 27.13 5.14
CA LEU A 175 4.35 25.75 5.15
C LEU A 175 5.36 25.37 4.07
N HIS A 176 5.48 26.21 3.05
CA HIS A 176 6.53 26.00 2.05
C HIS A 176 7.91 26.02 2.72
N GLU A 177 8.14 26.87 3.73
CA GLU A 177 9.40 26.89 4.48
C GLU A 177 9.58 25.62 5.31
N ASP A 178 8.58 25.11 6.02
CA ASP A 178 8.73 23.91 6.86
C ASP A 178 8.93 22.63 6.03
N VAL A 179 8.19 22.50 4.91
CA VAL A 179 8.39 21.40 3.97
C VAL A 179 9.75 21.53 3.28
N LEU A 180 10.17 22.73 2.86
CA LEU A 180 11.50 22.94 2.29
C LEU A 180 12.62 22.70 3.31
N ASN A 181 12.44 23.08 4.57
CA ASN A 181 13.42 22.84 5.63
C ASN A 181 13.55 21.34 5.90
N ALA A 182 12.44 20.61 6.02
CA ALA A 182 12.47 19.15 6.19
C ALA A 182 13.07 18.44 4.97
N LEU A 183 12.78 18.91 3.75
CA LEU A 183 13.37 18.38 2.52
C LEU A 183 14.86 18.74 2.42
N ALA A 184 15.26 19.94 2.82
CA ALA A 184 16.66 20.36 2.88
C ALA A 184 17.45 19.52 3.88
N GLU A 185 16.86 19.19 5.04
CA GLU A 185 17.47 18.27 6.01
C GLU A 185 17.73 16.87 5.42
N MET A 186 16.88 16.38 4.52
CA MET A 186 17.16 15.13 3.80
C MET A 186 18.29 15.24 2.78
N LEU A 187 18.52 16.43 2.23
CA LEU A 187 19.51 16.67 1.18
C LEU A 187 20.90 16.98 1.75
N TYR A 188 20.95 17.37 3.03
CA TYR A 188 22.18 17.78 3.71
C TYR A 188 22.97 16.61 4.32
N PHE A 189 22.32 15.47 4.58
CA PHE A 189 22.90 14.25 5.14
C PHE A 189 22.87 13.09 4.14
#